data_AF-A0A931P761-F1
#
_entry.id   AF-A0A931P761-F1
#
_cell.length_a   1.000
_cell.length_b   1.000
_cell.length_c   1.000
_cell.angle_alpha   90.00
_cell.angle_beta   90.00
_cell.angle_gamma   90.00
#
_symmetry.space_group_name_H-M   'P 1'
#
loop_
_entity.id
_entity.type
_entity.pdbx_description
1 polymer ?
#
loop_
_entity_poly.entity_id
_entity_poly.type
_entity_poly.pdbx_seq_one_letter_code
_entity_poly.pdbx_strand_id
1 'polypeptide(L)'
;MQEFDPNTFAGITRLFPLSGVVMFPHAVLPLHIFEPRYRQMTHDALMSDKLITIVQPRNPKEDTLRGPALETVGCLGQIIMHERLADGRYNMLLAGLKRVRLDDEFRRPDKLYREARVTLLDDTQAAEVHPGCAAELTDRFLELLKKHDSGDAMTAALRRAVKQRADNGVLSDLVAQALTLPSFLKQALIEEARVPERVEALLRILRPLTPDLITDIEPKDGYPPSFSLN
;
A
#
# COMPACT_ATOMS: atom_id res chain seq x y z
N MET A 1 12.45 -10.72 17.24
CA MET A 1 12.12 -9.44 16.58
C MET A 1 11.04 -8.81 17.43
N GLN A 2 11.18 -7.55 17.86
CA GLN A 2 10.14 -6.92 18.67
C GLN A 2 8.92 -6.67 17.76
N GLU A 3 7.81 -7.28 18.12
CA GLU A 3 6.54 -7.12 17.42
C GLU A 3 6.02 -5.69 17.65
N PHE A 4 5.45 -5.09 16.61
CA PHE A 4 4.90 -3.74 16.70
C PHE A 4 3.68 -3.72 17.62
N ASP A 5 3.68 -2.84 18.63
CA ASP A 5 2.53 -2.60 19.51
C ASP A 5 1.92 -1.22 19.20
N PRO A 6 0.69 -1.17 18.63
CA PRO A 6 -0.02 0.07 18.35
C PRO A 6 -0.18 1.00 19.56
N ASN A 7 -0.26 0.46 20.77
CA ASN A 7 -0.49 1.25 21.99
C ASN A 7 0.75 2.03 22.44
N THR A 8 1.94 1.63 21.97
CA THR A 8 3.21 2.28 22.29
C THR A 8 3.73 3.15 21.14
N PHE A 9 3.01 3.18 20.02
CA PHE A 9 3.39 3.95 18.85
C PHE A 9 3.30 5.46 19.13
N ALA A 10 4.41 6.17 18.96
CA ALA A 10 4.53 7.61 19.26
C ALA A 10 3.69 8.52 18.34
N GLY A 11 3.01 7.95 17.33
CA GLY A 11 2.25 8.72 16.35
C GLY A 11 3.13 9.52 15.38
N ILE A 12 4.42 9.22 15.29
CA ILE A 12 5.36 9.85 14.35
C ILE A 12 6.02 8.76 13.52
N THR A 13 6.15 9.00 12.22
CA THR A 13 6.79 8.07 11.29
C THR A 13 7.64 8.81 10.27
N ARG A 14 8.66 8.12 9.77
CA ARG A 14 9.42 8.52 8.59
C ARG A 14 8.59 8.26 7.34
N LEU A 15 8.62 9.20 6.40
CA LEU A 15 7.89 9.09 5.15
C LEU A 15 8.83 8.62 4.04
N PHE A 16 8.39 7.60 3.31
CA PHE A 16 9.02 7.12 2.11
C PHE A 16 8.06 7.29 0.91
N PRO A 17 8.08 8.47 0.26
CA PRO A 17 7.30 8.71 -0.94
C PRO A 17 7.78 7.84 -2.09
N LEU A 18 6.91 6.96 -2.60
CA LEU A 18 7.21 6.08 -3.73
C LEU A 18 6.16 6.23 -4.83
N SER A 19 6.54 6.81 -5.96
CA SER A 19 5.65 6.99 -7.11
C SER A 19 5.26 5.65 -7.73
N GLY A 20 3.96 5.38 -7.80
CA GLY A 20 3.40 4.18 -8.42
C GLY A 20 3.32 2.99 -7.48
N VAL A 21 3.74 3.14 -6.22
CA VAL A 21 3.76 2.06 -5.22
C VAL A 21 2.80 2.40 -4.09
N VAL A 22 1.76 1.58 -3.96
CA VAL A 22 0.87 1.56 -2.81
C VAL A 22 1.09 0.23 -2.08
N MET A 23 1.37 0.31 -0.78
CA MET A 23 1.56 -0.85 0.09
C MET A 23 0.31 -1.06 0.94
N PHE A 24 -0.10 -2.31 1.10
CA PHE A 24 -1.20 -2.68 1.99
C PHE A 24 -0.67 -3.32 3.29
N PRO A 25 -1.44 -3.32 4.39
CA PRO A 25 -1.16 -4.16 5.54
C PRO A 25 -0.93 -5.62 5.13
N HIS A 26 -0.06 -6.32 5.86
CA HIS A 26 0.32 -7.72 5.63
C HIS A 26 1.14 -7.99 4.34
N ALA A 27 1.29 -7.00 3.46
CA ALA A 27 2.19 -7.09 2.31
C ALA A 27 3.66 -7.08 2.75
N VAL A 28 4.53 -7.71 1.96
CA VAL A 28 5.98 -7.58 2.11
C VAL A 28 6.55 -6.97 0.84
N LEU A 29 7.19 -5.81 0.96
CA LEU A 29 7.85 -5.13 -0.14
C LEU A 29 9.38 -5.30 -0.07
N PRO A 30 10.01 -5.92 -1.08
CA PRO A 30 11.45 -5.86 -1.25
C PRO A 30 11.83 -4.49 -1.83
N LEU A 31 12.80 -3.83 -1.20
CA LEU A 31 13.22 -2.48 -1.55
C LEU A 31 14.74 -2.38 -1.66
N HIS A 32 15.21 -1.74 -2.74
CA HIS A 32 16.60 -1.34 -2.91
C HIS A 32 16.73 0.16 -2.66
N ILE A 33 17.48 0.54 -1.62
CA ILE A 33 17.60 1.91 -1.13
C ILE A 33 18.93 2.49 -1.56
N PHE A 34 18.88 3.41 -2.53
CA PHE A 34 20.08 4.01 -3.11
C PHE A 34 20.18 5.53 -2.93
N GLU A 35 19.05 6.25 -2.86
CA GLU A 35 19.07 7.69 -2.69
C GLU A 35 19.59 8.11 -1.30
N PRO A 36 20.47 9.12 -1.19
CA PRO A 36 21.05 9.55 0.08
C PRO A 36 20.01 9.83 1.18
N ARG A 37 18.90 10.48 0.84
CA ARG A 37 17.81 10.77 1.79
C ARG A 37 17.21 9.52 2.41
N TYR A 38 16.97 8.48 1.60
CA TYR A 38 16.37 7.24 2.06
C TYR A 38 17.39 6.32 2.71
N ARG A 39 18.68 6.43 2.36
CA ARG A 39 19.76 5.77 3.11
C ARG A 39 19.85 6.28 4.54
N GLN A 40 19.77 7.61 4.75
CA GLN A 40 19.69 8.19 6.11
C GLN A 40 18.42 7.75 6.83
N MET A 41 17.27 7.77 6.14
CA MET A 41 15.99 7.30 6.69
C MET A 41 16.04 5.85 7.17
N THR A 42 16.54 4.93 6.33
CA THR A 42 16.67 3.51 6.67
C THR A 42 17.63 3.32 7.84
N HIS A 43 18.76 4.03 7.87
CA HIS A 43 19.68 3.99 9.00
C HIS A 43 19.00 4.43 10.31
N ASP A 44 18.32 5.57 10.29
CA ASP A 44 17.64 6.11 11.48
C ASP A 44 16.50 5.19 11.96
N ALA A 45 15.75 4.58 11.04
CA ALA A 45 14.74 3.58 11.37
C ALA A 45 15.36 2.36 12.04
N LEU A 46 16.45 1.82 11.50
CA LEU A 46 17.15 0.66 12.05
C LEU A 46 17.71 0.91 13.46
N MET A 47 18.11 2.14 13.76
CA MET A 47 18.61 2.56 15.07
C MET A 47 17.51 2.89 16.08
N SER A 48 16.23 2.79 15.70
CA SER A 48 15.09 3.11 16.57
C SER A 48 13.99 2.05 16.47
N ASP A 49 12.83 2.40 15.91
CA ASP A 49 11.60 1.62 15.88
C ASP A 49 11.46 0.70 14.66
N LYS A 50 12.35 0.85 13.67
CA LYS A 50 12.32 0.17 12.37
C LYS A 50 11.06 0.48 11.56
N LEU A 51 10.38 1.58 11.86
CA LEU A 51 9.13 1.97 11.22
C LEU A 51 9.36 2.99 10.10
N ILE A 52 8.70 2.73 8.97
CA ILE A 52 8.68 3.59 7.78
C ILE A 52 7.28 3.53 7.20
N THR A 53 6.73 4.69 6.79
CA THR A 53 5.45 4.75 6.08
C THR A 53 5.68 4.90 4.59
N ILE A 54 5.16 3.95 3.81
CA ILE A 54 5.04 4.10 2.35
C ILE A 54 3.82 4.96 2.06
N VAL A 55 4.00 5.99 1.24
CA VAL A 55 2.94 6.93 0.86
C VAL A 55 3.11 7.34 -0.60
N GLN A 56 2.00 7.44 -1.33
CA GLN A 56 2.00 7.81 -2.74
C GLN A 56 2.11 9.34 -2.88
N PRO A 57 2.96 9.86 -3.78
CA PRO A 57 2.88 11.26 -4.22
C PRO A 57 1.65 11.51 -5.10
N ARG A 58 0.94 12.62 -4.85
CA ARG A 58 -0.21 13.06 -5.67
C ARG A 58 0.21 13.45 -7.08
N ASN A 59 1.25 14.28 -7.18
CA ASN A 59 1.84 14.67 -8.44
C ASN A 59 3.35 14.42 -8.43
N PRO A 60 3.81 13.28 -8.96
CA PRO A 60 5.24 12.95 -9.00
C PRO A 60 6.10 13.94 -9.78
N LYS A 61 5.50 14.71 -10.69
CA LYS A 61 6.21 15.70 -11.54
C LYS A 61 6.30 17.07 -10.88
N GLU A 62 5.71 17.23 -9.70
CA GLU A 62 5.73 18.48 -8.96
C GLU A 62 7.12 18.69 -8.35
N ASP A 63 7.92 19.52 -9.01
CA ASP A 63 9.24 19.92 -8.52
C ASP A 63 9.09 21.16 -7.63
N THR A 64 8.86 20.92 -6.34
CA THR A 64 8.88 21.97 -5.33
C THR A 64 10.10 21.80 -4.44
N LEU A 65 10.56 22.91 -3.83
CA LEU A 65 11.56 22.88 -2.75
C LEU A 65 11.15 21.94 -1.60
N ARG A 66 9.85 21.65 -1.46
CA ARG A 66 9.27 20.79 -0.42
C ARG A 66 9.05 19.34 -0.90
N GLY A 67 9.39 18.99 -2.14
CA GLY A 67 9.03 17.73 -2.78
C GLY A 67 7.53 17.67 -3.13
N PRO A 68 7.07 16.59 -3.76
CA PRO A 68 5.68 16.50 -4.20
C PRO A 68 4.73 16.40 -3.01
N ALA A 69 3.51 16.93 -3.20
CA ALA A 69 2.40 16.69 -2.28
C ALA A 69 2.11 15.18 -2.15
N LEU A 70 1.72 14.76 -0.96
CA LEU A 70 1.46 13.37 -0.62
C LEU A 70 -0.03 13.07 -0.53
N GLU A 71 -0.37 11.82 -0.78
CA GLU A 71 -1.69 11.31 -0.42
C GLU A 71 -1.85 11.24 1.09
N THR A 72 -3.11 11.35 1.53
CA THR A 72 -3.45 11.49 2.94
C THR A 72 -3.32 10.17 3.69
N VAL A 73 -3.49 9.04 2.99
CA VAL A 73 -3.37 7.69 3.58
C VAL A 73 -2.22 6.94 2.95
N GLY A 74 -1.41 6.32 3.80
CA GLY A 74 -0.35 5.40 3.43
C GLY A 74 -0.39 4.14 4.29
N CYS A 75 0.69 3.36 4.23
CA CYS A 75 0.83 2.17 5.06
C CYS A 75 2.13 2.24 5.87
N LEU A 76 1.96 2.15 7.19
CA LEU A 76 3.06 1.97 8.14
C LEU A 76 3.61 0.56 7.96
N GLY A 77 4.90 0.45 7.73
CA GLY A 77 5.61 -0.82 7.65
C GLY A 77 6.77 -0.90 8.62
N GLN A 78 7.17 -2.14 8.91
CA GLN A 78 8.34 -2.46 9.73
C GLN A 78 9.41 -3.14 8.90
N ILE A 79 10.66 -2.72 9.06
CA ILE A 79 11.80 -3.39 8.44
C ILE A 79 12.01 -4.73 9.14
N ILE A 80 11.71 -5.82 8.44
CA ILE A 80 11.83 -7.19 8.96
C ILE A 80 13.15 -7.86 8.57
N MET A 81 13.77 -7.43 7.46
CA MET A 81 15.09 -7.88 7.04
C MET A 81 15.83 -6.72 6.37
N HIS A 82 17.14 -6.65 6.54
CA HIS A 82 17.96 -5.68 5.83
C HIS A 82 19.38 -6.21 5.61
N GLU A 83 20.03 -5.66 4.59
CA GLU A 83 21.44 -5.85 4.27
C GLU A 83 22.01 -4.50 3.88
N ARG A 84 23.09 -4.06 4.55
CA ARG A 84 23.83 -2.86 4.16
C ARG A 84 24.93 -3.27 3.18
N LEU A 85 24.92 -2.68 2.00
CA LEU A 85 25.91 -2.93 0.96
C LEU A 85 27.20 -2.14 1.20
N ALA A 86 28.30 -2.54 0.56
CA ALA A 86 29.62 -1.93 0.74
C ALA A 86 29.67 -0.43 0.39
N ASP A 87 28.86 0.02 -0.57
CA ASP A 87 28.71 1.44 -0.95
C ASP A 87 27.73 2.22 -0.05
N GLY A 88 27.19 1.56 0.97
CA GLY A 88 26.26 2.11 1.94
C GLY A 88 24.81 2.22 1.46
N ARG A 89 24.45 1.59 0.33
CA ARG A 89 23.05 1.31 -0.03
C ARG A 89 22.47 0.22 0.87
N TYR A 90 21.15 0.02 0.82
CA TYR A 90 20.48 -1.07 1.53
C TYR A 90 19.62 -1.92 0.58
N ASN A 91 19.59 -3.23 0.82
CA ASN A 91 18.45 -4.07 0.47
C ASN A 91 17.62 -4.27 1.74
N MET A 92 16.30 -4.17 1.66
CA MET A 92 15.43 -4.44 2.81
C MET A 92 14.11 -5.08 2.42
N LEU A 93 13.53 -5.83 3.36
CA LEU A 93 12.14 -6.26 3.30
C LEU A 93 11.32 -5.44 4.31
N LEU A 94 10.30 -4.77 3.82
CA LEU A 94 9.37 -3.98 4.62
C LEU A 94 8.02 -4.71 4.69
N ALA A 95 7.60 -5.08 5.90
CA ALA A 95 6.29 -5.69 6.13
C ALA A 95 5.27 -4.62 6.50
N GLY A 96 4.15 -4.55 5.76
CA GLY A 96 3.05 -3.65 6.07
C GLY A 96 2.33 -4.05 7.35
N LEU A 97 2.10 -3.08 8.23
CA LEU A 97 1.49 -3.27 9.54
C LEU A 97 0.07 -2.72 9.58
N LYS A 98 -0.09 -1.42 9.34
CA LYS A 98 -1.36 -0.71 9.44
C LYS A 98 -1.49 0.40 8.42
N ARG A 99 -2.73 0.72 8.08
CA ARG A 99 -3.09 1.97 7.41
C ARG A 99 -2.78 3.14 8.34
N VAL A 100 -2.30 4.24 7.78
CA VAL A 100 -2.06 5.48 8.52
C VAL A 100 -2.56 6.67 7.76
N ARG A 101 -3.21 7.58 8.47
CA ARG A 101 -3.58 8.91 7.97
C ARG A 101 -2.51 9.91 8.37
N LEU A 102 -1.98 10.66 7.41
CA LEU A 102 -1.05 11.75 7.66
C LEU A 102 -1.83 12.94 8.23
N ASP A 103 -1.48 13.35 9.45
CA ASP A 103 -2.07 14.49 10.15
C ASP A 103 -1.30 15.77 9.83
N ASP A 104 0.03 15.72 9.96
CA ASP A 104 0.90 16.87 9.80
C ASP A 104 2.30 16.42 9.34
N GLU A 105 2.75 16.96 8.21
CA GLU A 105 4.07 16.68 7.63
C GLU A 105 5.08 17.73 8.06
N PHE A 106 6.25 17.31 8.54
CA PHE A 106 7.31 18.21 8.95
C PHE A 106 8.71 17.72 8.55
N ARG A 107 9.66 18.66 8.57
CA ARG A 107 11.07 18.43 8.24
C ARG A 107 11.93 18.88 9.41
N ARG A 108 12.98 18.12 9.69
CA ARG A 108 14.02 18.51 10.64
C ARG A 108 15.28 18.95 9.89
N PRO A 109 16.00 19.99 10.32
CA PRO A 109 17.21 20.46 9.64
C PRO A 109 18.31 19.41 9.47
N ASP A 110 18.39 18.43 10.39
CA ASP A 110 19.38 17.35 10.38
C ASP A 110 18.97 16.12 9.56
N LYS A 111 17.75 16.12 8.99
CA LYS A 111 17.17 14.99 8.26
C LYS A 111 16.96 15.33 6.78
N LEU A 112 17.41 14.43 5.92
CA LEU A 112 17.25 14.51 4.46
C LEU A 112 15.89 13.99 3.98
N TYR A 113 15.14 13.31 4.85
CA TYR A 113 13.80 12.77 4.62
C TYR A 113 12.75 13.53 5.42
N ARG A 114 11.48 13.27 5.11
CA ARG A 114 10.32 13.93 5.73
C ARG A 114 9.73 13.01 6.79
N GLU A 115 9.15 13.60 7.83
CA GLU A 115 8.41 12.88 8.87
C GLU A 115 6.98 13.38 8.90
N ALA A 116 6.08 12.60 9.49
CA ALA A 116 4.74 13.07 9.78
C ALA A 116 4.25 12.60 11.14
N ARG A 117 3.38 13.42 11.75
CA ARG A 117 2.42 12.94 12.73
C ARG A 117 1.35 12.16 11.99
N VAL A 118 1.01 10.98 12.48
CA VAL A 118 0.04 10.10 11.85
C VAL A 118 -0.92 9.47 12.85
N THR A 119 -2.12 9.18 12.36
CA THR A 119 -3.14 8.42 13.07
C THR A 119 -3.21 7.02 12.48
N LEU A 120 -3.12 5.98 13.31
CA LEU A 120 -3.39 4.60 12.89
C LEU A 120 -4.87 4.48 12.51
N LEU A 121 -5.14 3.89 11.36
CA LEU A 121 -6.52 3.60 10.93
C LEU A 121 -6.81 2.12 11.15
N ASP A 122 -7.89 1.85 11.88
CA ASP A 122 -8.43 0.52 12.04
C ASP A 122 -9.45 0.22 10.95
N ASP A 123 -9.52 -1.06 10.58
CA ASP A 123 -10.59 -1.55 9.74
C ASP A 123 -11.93 -1.39 10.47
N THR A 124 -12.93 -0.89 9.76
CA THR A 124 -14.27 -0.68 10.31
C THR A 124 -15.25 -1.65 9.65
N GLN A 125 -16.09 -2.26 10.48
CA GLN A 125 -17.16 -3.18 10.07
C GLN A 125 -18.50 -2.44 10.13
N ALA A 126 -18.57 -1.22 9.57
CA ALA A 126 -19.76 -0.36 9.68
C ALA A 126 -21.04 -1.04 9.17
N ALA A 127 -20.89 -2.06 8.31
CA ALA A 127 -21.89 -3.07 7.99
C ALA A 127 -21.26 -4.46 8.08
N GLU A 128 -22.08 -5.50 8.27
CA GLU A 128 -21.60 -6.87 8.04
C GLU A 128 -21.30 -7.05 6.56
N VAL A 129 -20.14 -7.63 6.24
CA VAL A 129 -19.87 -8.10 4.87
C VAL A 129 -20.95 -9.10 4.49
N HIS A 130 -21.66 -8.85 3.39
CA HIS A 130 -22.74 -9.74 2.95
C HIS A 130 -22.28 -11.20 2.90
N PRO A 131 -23.07 -12.15 3.44
CA PRO A 131 -22.75 -13.57 3.40
C PRO A 131 -22.48 -14.01 1.96
N GLY A 132 -21.26 -14.49 1.69
CA GLY A 132 -20.82 -14.96 0.38
C GLY A 132 -19.87 -14.02 -0.38
N CYS A 133 -19.82 -12.71 -0.08
CA CYS A 133 -18.90 -11.79 -0.78
C CYS A 133 -17.43 -12.17 -0.59
N ALA A 134 -17.05 -12.64 0.59
CA ALA A 134 -15.69 -13.09 0.87
C ALA A 134 -15.30 -14.35 0.06
N ALA A 135 -16.25 -15.29 -0.06
CA ALA A 135 -16.09 -16.49 -0.88
C ALA A 135 -16.01 -16.12 -2.37
N GLU A 136 -16.89 -15.25 -2.85
CA GLU A 136 -16.85 -14.75 -4.23
C GLU A 136 -15.53 -14.05 -4.53
N LEU A 137 -15.05 -13.17 -3.63
CA LEU A 137 -13.79 -12.45 -3.80
C LEU A 137 -12.62 -13.43 -3.93
N THR A 138 -12.60 -14.44 -3.05
CA THR A 138 -11.60 -15.50 -3.06
C THR A 138 -11.64 -16.27 -4.38
N ASP A 139 -12.82 -16.73 -4.79
CA ASP A 139 -13.00 -17.54 -6.00
C ASP A 139 -12.60 -16.77 -7.24
N ARG A 140 -13.05 -15.51 -7.39
CA ARG A 140 -12.71 -14.64 -8.52
C ARG A 140 -11.23 -14.34 -8.57
N PHE A 141 -10.61 -14.06 -7.43
CA PHE A 141 -9.17 -13.83 -7.38
C PHE A 141 -8.37 -15.08 -7.75
N LEU A 142 -8.78 -16.25 -7.25
CA LEU A 142 -8.14 -17.52 -7.60
C LEU A 142 -8.33 -17.89 -9.09
N GLU A 143 -9.48 -17.58 -9.67
CA GLU A 143 -9.73 -17.71 -11.12
C GLU A 143 -8.78 -16.83 -11.93
N LEU A 144 -8.57 -15.58 -11.51
CA LEU A 144 -7.60 -14.67 -12.14
C LEU A 144 -6.18 -15.22 -12.05
N LEU A 145 -5.76 -15.68 -10.87
CA LEU A 145 -4.43 -16.27 -10.68
C LEU A 145 -4.23 -17.51 -11.56
N LYS A 146 -5.25 -18.35 -11.77
CA LYS A 146 -5.17 -19.53 -12.66
C LYS A 146 -4.92 -19.13 -14.11
N LYS A 147 -5.52 -18.04 -14.59
CA LYS A 147 -5.34 -17.56 -15.98
C LYS A 147 -3.91 -17.09 -16.26
N HIS A 148 -3.21 -16.65 -15.22
CA HIS A 148 -1.83 -16.16 -15.27
C HIS A 148 -0.85 -17.09 -14.53
N ASP A 149 -1.24 -18.34 -14.26
CA ASP A 149 -0.46 -19.24 -13.41
C ASP A 149 0.85 -19.61 -14.13
N SER A 150 1.95 -19.05 -13.61
CA SER A 150 3.30 -19.34 -14.08
C SER A 150 3.84 -20.64 -13.47
N GLY A 151 3.09 -21.29 -12.56
CA GLY A 151 3.51 -22.48 -11.84
C GLY A 151 4.56 -22.23 -10.76
N ASP A 152 4.86 -20.97 -10.45
CA ASP A 152 5.89 -20.62 -9.49
C ASP A 152 5.44 -20.79 -8.02
N ALA A 153 6.43 -20.94 -7.14
CA ALA A 153 6.21 -21.14 -5.70
C ALA A 153 5.51 -19.94 -5.04
N MET A 154 5.68 -18.73 -5.59
CA MET A 154 5.06 -17.50 -5.08
C MET A 154 3.55 -17.52 -5.28
N THR A 155 3.10 -17.89 -6.48
CA THR A 155 1.70 -18.04 -6.85
C THR A 155 1.02 -19.13 -6.02
N ALA A 156 1.72 -20.25 -5.76
CA ALA A 156 1.23 -21.28 -4.85
C ALA A 156 1.08 -20.78 -3.40
N ALA A 157 2.08 -20.05 -2.88
CA ALA A 157 2.04 -19.48 -1.54
C ALA A 157 0.92 -18.46 -1.39
N LEU A 158 0.72 -17.58 -2.37
CA LEU A 158 -0.36 -16.60 -2.39
C LEU A 158 -1.74 -17.26 -2.42
N ARG A 159 -1.94 -18.28 -3.28
CA ARG A 159 -3.20 -19.06 -3.30
C ARG A 159 -3.52 -19.68 -1.95
N ARG A 160 -2.50 -20.25 -1.29
CA ARG A 160 -2.65 -20.80 0.05
C ARG A 160 -3.00 -19.72 1.07
N ALA A 161 -2.30 -18.58 1.04
CA ALA A 161 -2.53 -17.47 1.94
C ALA A 161 -4.00 -17.01 1.83
N VAL A 162 -4.48 -16.70 0.63
CA VAL A 162 -5.87 -16.27 0.40
C VAL A 162 -6.89 -17.30 0.90
N LYS A 163 -6.73 -18.59 0.57
CA LYS A 163 -7.66 -19.65 0.98
C LYS A 163 -7.74 -19.88 2.49
N GLN A 164 -6.69 -19.53 3.23
CA GLN A 164 -6.60 -19.77 4.67
C GLN A 164 -7.05 -18.56 5.50
N ARG A 165 -7.43 -17.43 4.88
CA ARG A 165 -7.88 -16.24 5.61
C ARG A 165 -9.38 -16.30 5.88
N ALA A 166 -9.73 -16.14 7.15
CA ALA A 166 -11.10 -15.94 7.61
C ALA A 166 -11.46 -14.45 7.77
N ASP A 167 -10.46 -13.58 7.94
CA ASP A 167 -10.67 -12.15 8.12
C ASP A 167 -10.80 -11.45 6.76
N ASN A 168 -11.95 -10.79 6.53
CA ASN A 168 -12.27 -10.13 5.28
C ASN A 168 -11.39 -8.89 5.02
N GLY A 169 -10.95 -8.21 6.08
CA GLY A 169 -10.04 -7.08 5.98
C GLY A 169 -8.69 -7.52 5.45
N VAL A 170 -8.10 -8.54 6.08
CA VAL A 170 -6.83 -9.16 5.65
C VAL A 170 -6.94 -9.74 4.23
N LEU A 171 -8.04 -10.44 3.92
CA LEU A 171 -8.30 -10.98 2.59
C LEU A 171 -8.28 -9.87 1.53
N SER A 172 -9.02 -8.78 1.77
CA SER A 172 -9.11 -7.65 0.84
C SER A 172 -7.74 -6.98 0.62
N ASP A 173 -6.92 -6.86 1.66
CA ASP A 173 -5.59 -6.24 1.58
C ASP A 173 -4.62 -7.09 0.76
N LEU A 174 -4.65 -8.41 0.96
CA LEU A 174 -3.83 -9.36 0.18
C LEU A 174 -4.24 -9.36 -1.30
N VAL A 175 -5.54 -9.35 -1.59
CA VAL A 175 -6.04 -9.29 -2.97
C VAL A 175 -5.66 -7.96 -3.62
N ALA A 176 -5.89 -6.82 -2.95
CA ALA A 176 -5.54 -5.50 -3.46
C ALA A 176 -4.04 -5.34 -3.72
N GLN A 177 -3.19 -5.88 -2.83
CA GLN A 177 -1.75 -5.90 -3.02
C GLN A 177 -1.34 -6.69 -4.26
N ALA A 178 -1.92 -7.87 -4.45
CA ALA A 178 -1.54 -8.81 -5.51
C ALA A 178 -2.03 -8.41 -6.90
N LEU A 179 -3.12 -7.64 -7.01
CA LEU A 179 -3.62 -7.18 -8.30
C LEU A 179 -2.67 -6.15 -8.94
N THR A 180 -2.45 -6.27 -10.24
CA THR A 180 -1.77 -5.26 -11.06
C THR A 180 -2.78 -4.18 -11.43
N LEU A 181 -2.90 -3.16 -10.59
CA LEU A 181 -3.81 -2.03 -10.79
C LEU A 181 -3.01 -0.72 -10.89
N PRO A 182 -3.52 0.27 -11.65
CA PRO A 182 -3.04 1.65 -11.55
C PRO A 182 -2.99 2.13 -10.09
N SER A 183 -1.97 2.94 -9.76
CA SER A 183 -1.76 3.42 -8.40
C SER A 183 -2.96 4.17 -7.83
N PHE A 184 -3.70 4.93 -8.64
CA PHE A 184 -4.89 5.65 -8.18
C PHE A 184 -6.01 4.70 -7.70
N LEU A 185 -6.19 3.54 -8.33
CA LEU A 185 -7.14 2.53 -7.85
C LEU A 185 -6.64 1.88 -6.57
N LYS A 186 -5.35 1.55 -6.48
CA LYS A 186 -4.77 1.05 -5.22
C LYS A 186 -4.86 2.08 -4.10
N GLN A 187 -4.70 3.37 -4.43
CA GLN A 187 -4.84 4.47 -3.48
C GLN A 187 -6.26 4.54 -2.92
N ALA A 188 -7.27 4.45 -3.79
CA ALA A 188 -8.67 4.38 -3.34
C ALA A 188 -8.94 3.18 -2.42
N LEU A 189 -8.34 2.01 -2.72
CA LEU A 189 -8.49 0.79 -1.91
C LEU A 189 -7.77 0.86 -0.56
N ILE A 190 -6.60 1.49 -0.46
CA ILE A 190 -5.91 1.66 0.83
C ILE A 190 -6.61 2.69 1.72
N GLU A 191 -7.26 3.70 1.11
CA GLU A 191 -8.05 4.73 1.79
C GLU A 191 -9.39 4.23 2.35
N GLU A 192 -9.99 3.21 1.74
CA GLU A 192 -11.25 2.65 2.21
C GLU A 192 -11.04 1.78 3.45
N ALA A 193 -11.28 2.35 4.63
CA ALA A 193 -11.15 1.63 5.90
C ALA A 193 -12.36 0.72 6.18
N ARG A 194 -13.49 0.88 5.49
CA ARG A 194 -14.66 0.03 5.70
C ARG A 194 -14.53 -1.25 4.89
N VAL A 195 -14.46 -2.38 5.60
CA VAL A 195 -14.17 -3.68 5.00
C VAL A 195 -15.22 -4.11 3.96
N PRO A 196 -16.54 -3.99 4.21
CA PRO A 196 -17.55 -4.36 3.21
C PRO A 196 -17.40 -3.58 1.89
N GLU A 197 -17.19 -2.28 1.97
CA GLU A 197 -17.05 -1.40 0.82
C GLU A 197 -15.76 -1.67 0.06
N ARG A 198 -14.67 -1.97 0.76
CA ARG A 198 -13.40 -2.37 0.15
C ARG A 198 -13.53 -3.72 -0.57
N VAL A 199 -14.23 -4.68 0.02
CA VAL A 199 -14.53 -5.98 -0.61
C VAL A 199 -15.38 -5.79 -1.86
N GLU A 200 -16.44 -4.97 -1.82
CA GLU A 200 -17.29 -4.73 -2.98
C GLU A 200 -16.54 -3.97 -4.09
N ALA A 201 -15.67 -3.02 -3.74
CA ALA A 201 -14.81 -2.33 -4.71
C ALA A 201 -13.90 -3.32 -5.46
N LEU A 202 -13.29 -4.27 -4.73
CA LEU A 202 -12.50 -5.34 -5.34
C LEU A 202 -13.34 -6.28 -6.21
N LEU A 203 -14.55 -6.64 -5.77
CA LEU A 203 -15.46 -7.46 -6.57
C LEU A 203 -15.87 -6.75 -7.85
N ARG A 204 -16.14 -5.44 -7.83
CA ARG A 204 -16.40 -4.66 -9.05
C ARG A 204 -15.23 -4.68 -10.04
N ILE A 205 -14.00 -4.71 -9.54
CA ILE A 205 -12.79 -4.81 -10.37
C ILE A 205 -12.64 -6.22 -10.97
N LEU A 206 -12.98 -7.26 -10.21
CA LEU A 206 -12.75 -8.67 -10.56
C LEU A 206 -13.90 -9.33 -11.31
N ARG A 207 -15.13 -8.85 -11.11
CA ARG A 207 -16.29 -9.31 -11.87
C ARG A 207 -16.03 -8.97 -13.34
N PRO A 208 -16.41 -9.87 -14.28
CA PRO A 208 -16.37 -9.53 -15.69
C PRO A 208 -17.09 -8.19 -15.87
N LEU A 209 -16.46 -7.24 -16.56
CA LEU A 209 -17.14 -6.03 -16.99
C LEU A 209 -18.36 -6.47 -17.79
N THR A 210 -19.54 -6.43 -17.18
CA THR A 210 -20.77 -6.40 -17.95
C THR A 210 -20.69 -5.14 -18.81
N PRO A 211 -21.00 -5.21 -20.12
CA PRO A 211 -20.89 -4.06 -21.03
C PRO A 211 -21.55 -2.77 -20.50
N ASP A 212 -22.51 -2.90 -19.58
CA ASP A 212 -23.31 -1.82 -19.02
C ASP A 212 -22.59 -0.96 -17.95
N LEU A 213 -21.38 -1.32 -17.50
CA LEU A 213 -20.63 -0.56 -16.47
C LEU A 213 -19.65 0.48 -17.05
N ILE A 214 -19.66 0.70 -18.37
CA ILE A 214 -18.74 1.62 -19.06
C ILE A 214 -19.06 3.10 -18.76
N THR A 215 -20.18 3.47 -18.14
CA THR A 215 -20.59 4.89 -18.07
C THR A 215 -20.20 5.67 -16.81
N ASP A 216 -19.88 5.06 -15.67
CA ASP A 216 -19.92 5.82 -14.39
C ASP A 216 -18.62 5.90 -13.59
N ILE A 217 -17.46 5.73 -14.22
CA ILE A 217 -16.18 6.09 -13.59
C ILE A 217 -15.48 7.10 -14.47
N GLU A 218 -15.99 8.34 -14.45
CA GLU A 218 -15.23 9.47 -14.96
C GLU A 218 -14.03 9.74 -14.02
N PRO A 219 -12.81 9.92 -14.55
CA PRO A 219 -11.70 10.41 -13.76
C PRO A 219 -12.04 11.80 -13.23
N LYS A 220 -11.90 12.00 -11.91
CA LYS A 220 -12.17 13.30 -11.26
C LYS A 220 -11.33 14.46 -11.81
N ASP A 221 -10.27 14.17 -12.57
CA ASP A 221 -9.45 15.19 -13.23
C ASP A 221 -8.98 14.67 -14.59
N GLY A 222 -9.65 15.13 -15.65
CA GLY A 222 -9.19 15.34 -17.04
C GLY A 222 -7.92 14.62 -17.55
N TYR A 223 -7.79 13.32 -17.32
CA TYR A 223 -6.69 12.52 -17.81
C TYR A 223 -7.19 11.46 -18.80
N PRO A 224 -6.56 11.31 -19.99
CA PRO A 224 -5.39 12.05 -20.49
C PRO A 224 -5.77 13.41 -21.12
N PRO A 225 -4.87 14.41 -21.09
CA PRO A 225 -5.11 15.70 -21.75
C PRO A 225 -5.08 15.58 -23.29
N SER A 226 -5.76 16.52 -23.96
CA SER A 226 -6.07 16.55 -25.40
C SER A 226 -4.87 16.66 -26.36
N PHE A 227 -3.64 16.52 -25.88
CA PHE A 227 -2.43 16.63 -26.71
C PHE A 227 -1.61 15.34 -26.81
N SER A 228 -2.09 14.21 -26.28
CA SER A 228 -1.47 12.90 -26.52
C SER A 228 -2.05 12.23 -27.77
N LEU A 229 -1.80 12.84 -28.93
CA LEU A 229 -1.71 12.14 -30.21
C LEU A 229 -0.28 12.33 -30.71
N ASN A 230 0.57 11.36 -30.37
CA ASN A 230 1.79 10.96 -31.08
C ASN A 230 2.22 9.60 -30.53
#